data_AF-A0A9Q0JSQ7-F1
#
_entry.id   AF-A0A9Q0JSQ7-F1
#
_cell.length_a   1.000
_cell.length_b   1.000
_cell.length_c   1.000
_cell.angle_alpha   90.00
_cell.angle_beta   90.00
_cell.angle_gamma   90.00
#
_symmetry.space_group_name_H-M   'P 1'
#
loop_
_entity.id
_entity.type
_entity.pdbx_description
1 polymer ?
#
loop_
_entity_poly.entity_id
_entity_poly.type
_entity_poly.pdbx_seq_one_letter_code
_entity_poly.pdbx_strand_id
1 'polypeptide(L)'
;MQAGDSDPEALGLYMAQSLKKYDILYCHMVEPRMKTVGEKSETPHSLLPMRKAFNGTFIVAGGYDKEDGNKAIGNNYTDLVAYGRLFLANPDLIKRFELDAPLKKFNRETFYIPDPIVGYTDYPFLEFTV
;
A
#
# COMPACT_ATOMS: atom_id res chain seq x y z
N MET A 1 3.74 -19.18 10.63
CA MET A 1 4.41 -18.95 9.32
C MET A 1 5.91 -19.00 9.60
N GLN A 2 6.64 -19.99 9.05
CA GLN A 2 8.05 -20.28 9.38
C GLN A 2 9.05 -19.80 8.31
N ALA A 3 8.64 -18.91 7.40
CA ALA A 3 9.51 -18.33 6.37
C ALA A 3 9.82 -16.87 6.73
N GLY A 4 10.57 -16.66 7.82
CA GLY A 4 11.17 -15.37 8.14
C GLY A 4 12.65 -15.42 7.77
N ASP A 5 13.13 -14.42 7.04
CA ASP A 5 14.57 -14.26 6.85
C ASP A 5 15.23 -13.89 8.20
N SER A 6 16.45 -14.38 8.45
CA SER A 6 17.22 -14.06 9.65
C SER A 6 17.64 -12.58 9.70
N ASP A 7 17.77 -11.95 8.54
CA ASP A 7 18.08 -10.52 8.37
C ASP A 7 17.25 -9.95 7.18
N PRO A 8 15.97 -9.62 7.41
CA PRO A 8 15.08 -9.11 6.37
C PRO A 8 15.52 -7.75 5.83
N GLU A 9 16.29 -6.97 6.60
CA GLU A 9 16.83 -5.69 6.16
C GLU A 9 17.98 -5.89 5.15
N ALA A 10 18.94 -6.76 5.46
CA ALA A 10 20.02 -7.11 4.54
C ALA A 10 19.48 -7.73 3.24
N LEU A 11 18.49 -8.63 3.35
CA LEU A 11 17.83 -9.21 2.18
C LEU A 11 17.18 -8.13 1.30
N GLY A 12 16.36 -7.26 1.89
CA GLY A 12 15.67 -6.21 1.15
C GLY A 12 16.64 -5.22 0.49
N LEU A 13 17.69 -4.83 1.20
CA LEU A 13 18.73 -3.93 0.68
C LEU A 13 19.48 -4.57 -0.49
N TYR A 14 19.91 -5.82 -0.36
CA TYR A 14 20.57 -6.55 -1.44
C TYR A 14 19.69 -6.64 -2.68
N MET A 15 18.40 -6.91 -2.52
CA MET A 15 17.45 -6.95 -3.63
C MET A 15 17.31 -5.60 -4.32
N ALA A 16 17.12 -4.51 -3.56
CA ALA A 16 17.02 -3.16 -4.12
C ALA A 16 18.28 -2.75 -4.91
N GLN A 17 19.47 -3.06 -4.38
CA GLN A 17 20.76 -2.82 -5.06
C GLN A 17 20.94 -3.69 -6.30
N SER A 18 20.50 -4.96 -6.24
CA SER A 18 20.61 -5.89 -7.35
C SER A 18 19.69 -5.49 -8.50
N LEU A 19 18.47 -5.06 -8.18
CA LEU A 19 17.49 -4.59 -9.16
C LEU A 19 17.95 -3.33 -9.89
N LYS A 20 18.77 -2.47 -9.27
CA LYS A 20 19.38 -1.29 -9.92
C LYS A 20 20.19 -1.64 -11.19
N LYS A 21 20.78 -2.84 -11.26
CA LYS A 21 21.55 -3.28 -12.44
C LYS A 21 20.69 -3.51 -13.67
N TYR A 22 19.38 -3.63 -13.45
CA TYR A 22 18.38 -3.82 -14.47
C TYR A 22 17.59 -2.52 -14.57
N ASP A 23 17.25 -2.09 -15.78
CA ASP A 23 16.46 -0.88 -16.00
C ASP A 23 14.97 -1.16 -15.70
N ILE A 24 14.69 -1.50 -14.43
CA ILE A 24 13.37 -1.86 -13.95
C ILE A 24 12.55 -0.59 -13.75
N LEU A 25 11.33 -0.60 -14.29
CA LEU A 25 10.43 0.55 -14.24
C LEU A 25 10.11 1.01 -12.80
N TYR A 26 9.85 0.07 -11.89
CA TYR A 26 9.60 0.37 -10.48
C TYR A 26 9.92 -0.79 -9.54
N CYS A 27 10.14 -0.47 -8.26
CA CYS A 27 10.17 -1.43 -7.17
C CYS A 27 8.96 -1.21 -6.27
N HIS A 28 8.10 -2.22 -6.12
CA HIS A 28 6.91 -2.16 -5.27
C HIS A 28 7.11 -3.02 -4.02
N MET A 29 7.13 -2.39 -2.86
CA MET A 29 7.44 -3.04 -1.58
C MET A 29 6.30 -2.87 -0.56
N VAL A 30 6.07 -3.92 0.22
CA VAL A 30 5.08 -3.93 1.30
C VAL A 30 5.75 -3.54 2.61
N GLU A 31 5.16 -2.58 3.32
CA GLU A 31 5.62 -2.15 4.63
C GLU A 31 5.60 -3.31 5.64
N PRO A 32 6.66 -3.48 6.46
CA PRO A 32 6.70 -4.48 7.54
C PRO A 32 5.68 -4.25 8.66
N ARG A 33 4.87 -3.18 8.55
CA ARG A 33 3.95 -2.63 9.57
C ARG A 33 2.73 -3.50 9.90
N MET A 34 2.55 -4.65 9.24
CA MET A 34 1.37 -5.51 9.40
C MET A 34 1.72 -6.84 10.08
N LYS A 35 1.84 -6.85 11.42
CA LYS A 35 1.83 -8.13 12.18
C LYS A 35 0.43 -8.76 12.18
N THR A 36 -0.62 -7.94 12.19
CA THR A 36 -2.03 -8.36 12.11
C THR A 36 -2.72 -7.61 10.98
N VAL A 37 -3.59 -8.28 10.21
CA VAL A 37 -4.30 -7.64 9.11
C VAL A 37 -5.30 -6.61 9.63
N GLY A 38 -4.98 -5.32 9.54
CA GLY A 38 -5.87 -4.24 9.99
C GLY A 38 -5.33 -3.40 11.14
N GLU A 39 -4.25 -3.84 11.78
CA GLU A 39 -3.65 -3.11 12.90
C GLU A 39 -2.33 -2.46 12.44
N LYS A 40 -2.15 -1.18 12.75
CA LYS A 40 -0.84 -0.52 12.63
C LYS A 40 0.00 -1.01 13.81
N SER A 41 1.02 -1.83 13.56
CA SER A 41 2.00 -2.20 14.58
C SER A 41 3.30 -1.45 14.35
N GLU A 42 3.86 -0.84 15.39
CA GLU A 42 5.22 -0.32 15.33
C GLU A 42 6.21 -1.47 15.11
N THR A 43 7.15 -1.23 14.21
CA THR A 43 8.20 -2.17 13.83
C THR A 43 9.51 -1.40 13.72
N PRO A 44 10.65 -1.97 14.17
CA PRO A 44 11.95 -1.32 14.00
C PRO A 44 12.40 -1.30 12.53
N HIS A 45 11.76 -2.08 11.66
CA HIS A 45 12.12 -2.19 10.26
C HIS A 45 11.44 -1.10 9.42
N SER A 46 12.18 -0.57 8.44
CA SER A 46 11.71 0.46 7.51
C SER A 46 12.16 0.12 6.08
N LEU A 47 11.40 0.59 5.09
CA LEU A 47 11.78 0.49 3.68
C LEU A 47 12.73 1.60 3.22
N LEU A 48 13.04 2.58 4.08
CA LEU A 48 13.89 3.73 3.71
C LEU A 48 15.27 3.33 3.16
N PRO A 49 15.99 2.33 3.72
CA PRO A 49 17.25 1.88 3.14
C PRO A 49 17.09 1.38 1.70
N MET A 50 16.01 0.64 1.42
CA MET A 50 15.70 0.11 0.08
C MET A 50 15.32 1.24 -0.87
N ARG A 51 14.52 2.23 -0.43
CA ARG A 51 14.23 3.43 -1.22
C ARG A 51 15.50 4.17 -1.63
N LYS A 52 16.45 4.33 -0.71
CA LYS A 52 17.73 5.00 -0.97
C LYS A 52 18.63 4.20 -1.91
N ALA A 53 18.55 2.87 -1.86
CA ALA A 53 19.33 1.98 -2.70
C ALA A 53 18.78 1.82 -4.12
N PHE A 54 17.46 1.94 -4.30
CA PHE A 54 16.79 1.85 -5.59
C PHE A 54 16.68 3.23 -6.26
N ASN A 55 17.34 3.37 -7.41
CA ASN A 55 17.41 4.64 -8.16
C ASN A 55 16.18 4.93 -9.04
N GLY A 56 15.22 4.00 -9.15
CA GLY A 56 14.01 4.16 -9.96
C GLY A 56 12.78 4.56 -9.14
N THR A 57 11.62 4.43 -9.77
CA THR A 57 10.30 4.67 -9.14
C THR A 57 10.04 3.68 -8.01
N PHE A 58 9.83 4.18 -6.80
CA PHE A 58 9.54 3.35 -5.64
C PHE A 58 8.07 3.45 -5.26
N ILE A 59 7.42 2.30 -5.07
CA ILE A 59 6.02 2.19 -4.68
C ILE A 59 5.96 1.50 -3.32
N VAL A 60 5.28 2.13 -2.36
CA VAL A 60 5.01 1.52 -1.05
C VAL A 60 3.56 1.11 -0.93
N ALA A 61 3.31 0.01 -0.23
CA ALA A 61 1.98 -0.46 0.13
C ALA A 61 1.96 -0.93 1.58
N GLY A 62 0.77 -1.00 2.19
CA GLY A 62 0.60 -1.60 3.51
C GLY A 62 0.06 -0.62 4.54
N GLY A 63 -1.26 -0.54 4.63
CA GLY A 63 -1.94 0.16 5.74
C GLY A 63 -1.91 1.69 5.67
N TYR A 64 -1.53 2.27 4.53
CA TYR A 64 -1.63 3.70 4.30
C TYR A 64 -3.08 4.19 4.27
N ASP A 65 -3.31 5.37 4.85
CA ASP A 65 -4.45 6.25 4.61
C ASP A 65 -3.99 7.48 3.76
N LYS A 66 -4.87 8.47 3.57
CA LYS A 66 -4.54 9.68 2.80
C LYS A 66 -3.39 10.46 3.45
N GLU A 67 -3.45 10.64 4.77
CA GLU A 67 -2.50 11.46 5.52
C GLU A 67 -1.10 10.83 5.52
N ASP A 68 -1.01 9.54 5.87
CA ASP A 68 0.24 8.80 5.86
C ASP A 68 0.85 8.75 4.45
N GLY A 69 0.01 8.60 3.41
CA GLY A 69 0.46 8.57 2.02
C GLY A 69 1.07 9.91 1.58
N ASN A 70 0.37 11.02 1.87
CA ASN A 70 0.86 12.37 1.61
C ASN A 70 2.17 12.66 2.36
N LYS A 71 2.29 12.23 3.62
CA LYS A 71 3.53 12.35 4.40
C LYS A 71 4.69 11.55 3.79
N ALA A 72 4.43 10.32 3.34
CA ALA A 72 5.47 9.49 2.73
C ALA A 72 6.02 10.11 1.44
N ILE A 73 5.14 10.62 0.58
CA ILE A 73 5.55 11.33 -0.65
C ILE A 73 6.30 12.63 -0.29
N GLY A 74 5.73 13.46 0.59
CA GLY A 74 6.32 14.75 0.97
C GLY A 74 7.70 14.65 1.63
N ASN A 75 8.02 13.51 2.26
CA ASN A 75 9.32 13.24 2.88
C ASN A 75 10.30 12.47 1.97
N ASN A 76 10.01 12.32 0.67
CA ASN A 76 10.79 11.52 -0.29
C ASN A 76 10.98 10.05 0.14
N TYR A 77 10.06 9.52 0.94
CA TYR A 77 10.10 8.11 1.37
C TYR A 77 9.66 7.16 0.25
N THR A 78 8.82 7.64 -0.67
CA THR A 78 8.30 6.90 -1.82
C THR A 78 7.94 7.87 -2.94
N ASP A 79 7.83 7.37 -4.18
CA ASP A 79 7.30 8.14 -5.30
C ASP A 79 5.78 7.91 -5.45
N LEU A 80 5.32 6.69 -5.17
CA LEU A 80 3.92 6.30 -5.28
C LEU A 80 3.47 5.50 -4.04
N VAL A 81 2.17 5.55 -3.74
CA VAL A 81 1.53 4.78 -2.68
C VAL A 81 0.42 3.92 -3.28
N ALA A 82 0.46 2.61 -3.03
CA ALA A 82 -0.57 1.68 -3.48
C ALA A 82 -1.58 1.37 -2.37
N TYR A 83 -2.86 1.44 -2.73
CA TYR A 83 -3.99 1.21 -1.83
C TYR A 83 -4.78 -0.03 -2.29
N GLY A 84 -4.89 -1.04 -1.42
CA GLY A 84 -5.68 -2.25 -1.70
C GLY A 84 -7.09 -2.18 -1.12
N ARG A 85 -7.23 -2.46 0.18
CA ARG A 85 -8.52 -2.54 0.90
C ARG A 85 -9.40 -1.28 0.75
N LEU A 86 -8.79 -0.10 0.79
CA LEU A 86 -9.53 1.15 0.59
C LEU A 86 -10.08 1.24 -0.83
N PHE A 87 -9.29 0.83 -1.83
CA PHE A 87 -9.70 0.87 -3.23
C PHE A 87 -10.83 -0.12 -3.53
N LEU A 88 -10.78 -1.32 -2.95
CA LEU A 88 -11.84 -2.32 -3.09
C LEU A 88 -13.21 -1.75 -2.67
N ALA A 89 -13.27 -1.10 -1.52
CA ALA A 89 -14.54 -0.57 -0.98
C ALA A 89 -14.92 0.82 -1.51
N ASN A 90 -14.03 1.48 -2.23
CA ASN A 90 -14.19 2.85 -2.72
C ASN A 90 -13.69 2.92 -4.16
N PRO A 91 -14.53 2.58 -5.16
CA PRO A 91 -14.11 2.55 -6.57
C PRO A 91 -13.62 3.92 -7.08
N ASP A 92 -14.02 4.98 -6.39
CA ASP A 92 -13.66 6.38 -6.61
C ASP A 92 -12.71 6.94 -5.53
N LEU A 93 -11.86 6.08 -4.94
CA LEU A 93 -10.96 6.44 -3.83
C LEU A 93 -10.16 7.72 -4.08
N ILE A 94 -9.65 7.91 -5.30
CA ILE A 94 -8.88 9.10 -5.66
C ILE A 94 -9.73 10.36 -5.46
N LYS A 95 -10.98 10.35 -5.93
CA LYS A 95 -11.86 11.50 -5.81
C LYS A 95 -12.25 11.77 -4.37
N ARG A 96 -12.47 10.70 -3.59
CA ARG A 96 -12.71 10.82 -2.13
C ARG A 96 -11.53 11.45 -1.42
N PHE A 97 -10.30 11.03 -1.75
CA PHE A 97 -9.10 11.67 -1.21
C PHE A 97 -9.00 13.13 -1.63
N GLU A 98 -9.21 13.46 -2.90
CA GLU A 98 -9.16 14.84 -3.38
C GLU A 98 -10.13 15.76 -2.64
N LEU A 99 -11.35 15.29 -2.37
CA LEU A 99 -12.42 16.06 -1.75
C LEU A 99 -12.50 15.94 -0.22
N ASP A 100 -11.61 15.18 0.41
CA ASP A 100 -11.73 14.79 1.83
C ASP A 100 -13.11 14.17 2.16
N ALA A 101 -13.67 13.41 1.21
CA ALA A 101 -14.98 12.80 1.35
C ALA A 101 -14.92 11.53 2.23
N PRO A 102 -16.03 11.16 2.90
CA PRO A 102 -16.09 9.95 3.71
C PRO A 102 -15.74 8.68 2.92
N LEU A 103 -14.93 7.81 3.52
CA LEU A 103 -14.58 6.50 2.97
C LEU A 103 -15.58 5.44 3.44
N LYS A 104 -15.98 4.56 2.52
CA LYS A 104 -16.71 3.34 2.83
C LYS A 104 -15.79 2.31 3.46
N LYS A 105 -16.33 1.59 4.44
CA LYS A 105 -15.64 0.48 5.12
C LYS A 105 -15.69 -0.75 4.22
N PHE A 106 -14.56 -1.44 4.10
CA PHE A 106 -14.49 -2.73 3.45
C PHE A 106 -15.08 -3.83 4.34
N ASN A 107 -15.68 -4.85 3.72
CA ASN A 107 -16.12 -6.06 4.41
C ASN A 107 -15.13 -7.20 4.11
N ARG A 108 -14.44 -7.71 5.14
CA ARG A 108 -13.43 -8.76 4.96
C ARG A 108 -14.04 -10.12 4.63
N GLU A 109 -15.28 -10.36 5.04
CA GLU A 109 -15.98 -11.63 4.83
C GLU A 109 -16.26 -11.87 3.34
N THR A 110 -16.30 -10.81 2.53
CA THR A 110 -16.61 -10.87 1.10
C THR A 110 -15.38 -10.79 0.19
N PHE A 111 -14.15 -10.73 0.73
CA PHE A 111 -12.95 -10.53 -0.10
C PHE A 111 -12.65 -11.67 -1.09
N TYR A 112 -12.99 -12.90 -0.71
CA TYR A 112 -12.62 -14.11 -1.45
C TYR A 112 -13.80 -15.06 -1.64
N ILE A 113 -15.03 -14.52 -1.65
CA ILE A 113 -16.22 -15.30 -1.99
C ILE A 113 -16.36 -15.37 -3.52
N PRO A 114 -17.00 -16.41 -4.07
CA PRO A 114 -17.16 -16.56 -5.52
C PRO A 114 -18.30 -15.70 -6.11
N ASP A 115 -18.96 -14.87 -5.30
CA ASP A 115 -20.06 -14.02 -5.76
C ASP A 115 -19.51 -12.84 -6.61
N PRO A 116 -20.03 -12.61 -7.83
CA PRO A 116 -19.50 -11.58 -8.72
C PRO A 116 -19.97 -10.16 -8.36
N ILE A 117 -20.92 -10.00 -7.43
CA ILE A 117 -21.53 -8.72 -7.09
C ILE A 117 -21.17 -8.33 -5.65
N VAL A 118 -21.49 -9.20 -4.68
CA VAL A 118 -21.48 -8.88 -3.25
C VAL A 118 -20.07 -8.63 -2.73
N GLY A 119 -19.80 -7.39 -2.32
CA GLY A 119 -18.49 -6.95 -1.85
C GLY A 119 -17.43 -6.84 -2.95
N TYR A 120 -17.85 -6.78 -4.23
CA TYR A 120 -16.97 -6.65 -5.39
C TYR A 120 -17.36 -5.45 -6.26
N THR A 121 -18.56 -5.47 -6.87
CA THR A 121 -19.04 -4.40 -7.76
C THR A 121 -20.19 -3.58 -7.17
N ASP A 122 -20.68 -3.93 -5.98
CA ASP A 122 -21.80 -3.29 -5.30
C ASP A 122 -21.37 -2.15 -4.35
N TYR A 123 -20.09 -1.83 -4.26
CA TYR A 123 -19.61 -0.66 -3.54
C TYR A 123 -20.02 0.65 -4.27
N PRO A 124 -20.71 1.58 -3.60
CA PRO A 124 -21.25 2.77 -4.25
C PRO A 124 -20.15 3.82 -4.50
N PHE A 125 -20.29 4.53 -5.62
CA PHE A 125 -19.57 5.77 -5.90
C PHE A 125 -20.06 6.91 -4.98
N LEU A 126 -19.31 8.02 -4.91
CA LEU A 126 -19.78 9.26 -4.31
C LEU A 126 -21.03 9.74 -5.06
N GLU A 127 -22.08 10.04 -4.31
CA GLU A 127 -23.23 10.76 -4.84
C GLU A 127 -22.87 12.24 -4.94
N PHE A 128 -22.97 12.80 -6.14
CA PHE A 128 -22.92 14.24 -6.34
C PHE A 128 -24.35 14.76 -6.36
N THR A 129 -24.68 15.65 -5.43
CA THR A 129 -25.89 16.47 -5.58
C THR A 129 -25.55 17.52 -6.64
N VAL A 130 -26.27 17.48 -7.76
CA VAL A 130 -26.26 18.54 -8.78
C VAL A 130 -27.13 19.70 -8.31
#